data_AF-A0A1I0VNJ1-F1
#
_entry.id   AF-A0A1I0VNJ1-F1
#
_cell.length_a   1.000
_cell.length_b   1.000
_cell.length_c   1.000
_cell.angle_alpha   90.00
_cell.angle_beta   90.00
_cell.angle_gamma   90.00
#
_symmetry.space_group_name_H-M   'P 1'
#
loop_
_entity.id
_entity.type
_entity.pdbx_description
1 polymer ?
#
loop_
_entity_poly.entity_id
_entity_poly.type
_entity_poly.pdbx_seq_one_letter_code
_entity_poly.pdbx_strand_id
1 'polypeptide(L)' 'MLDLLLILIDDPTPKPTEVKAGPLGFALWIFMIIAVVIIGFSLVKQLRKAQAAKDAGVYGDEPVDRSVTTDADADER' A
#
# COMPACT_ATOMS: atom_id res chain seq x y z
N MET A 1 27.36 -19.41 -29.76
CA MET A 1 26.09 -20.12 -30.13
C MET A 1 26.07 -21.52 -29.53
N LEU A 2 27.09 -22.34 -29.78
CA LEU A 2 27.24 -23.66 -29.14
C LEU A 2 27.46 -23.57 -27.61
N ASP A 3 28.13 -22.52 -27.14
CA ASP A 3 28.36 -22.30 -25.70
C ASP A 3 27.06 -22.05 -24.93
N LEU A 4 26.09 -21.39 -25.56
CA LEU A 4 24.77 -21.16 -24.98
C LEU A 4 23.97 -22.48 -24.88
N LEU A 5 24.15 -23.37 -25.86
CA LEU A 5 23.53 -24.69 -25.89
C LEU A 5 24.10 -25.59 -24.78
N LEU A 6 25.42 -25.54 -24.55
CA LEU A 6 26.09 -26.30 -23.49
C LEU A 6 25.67 -25.83 -22.09
N ILE A 7 25.57 -24.52 -21.88
CA ILE A 7 25.09 -23.93 -20.60
C ILE A 7 23.65 -24.34 -20.29
N LEU A 8 22.78 -24.44 -21.30
CA LEU A 8 21.37 -24.83 -21.10
C LEU A 8 21.20 -26.33 -20.79
N ILE A 9 22.09 -27.18 -21.30
CA ILE A 9 22.06 -28.63 -21.05
C ILE A 9 22.55 -28.96 -19.64
N ASP A 10 23.45 -28.14 -19.09
CA ASP A 10 24.12 -28.37 -17.80
C ASP A 10 23.53 -27.57 -16.63
N ASP A 11 22.31 -27.02 -16.78
CA ASP A 11 21.57 -26.32 -15.71
C ASP A 11 20.65 -27.30 -14.95
N PRO A 12 21.11 -27.90 -13.83
CA PRO A 12 20.27 -28.80 -13.05
C PRO A 12 19.13 -28.02 -12.40
N THR A 13 17.89 -28.51 -12.55
CA THR A 13 16.74 -27.89 -11.88
C THR A 13 16.98 -27.84 -10.37
N PRO A 14 17.02 -26.66 -9.74
CA PRO A 14 17.34 -26.54 -8.34
C PRO A 14 16.30 -27.25 -7.49
N LYS A 15 16.76 -27.91 -6.43
CA LYS A 15 15.84 -28.59 -5.51
C LYS A 15 14.96 -27.54 -4.81
N PRO A 16 13.72 -27.86 -4.41
CA PRO A 16 12.80 -26.88 -3.79
C PRO A 16 13.39 -26.14 -2.57
N THR A 17 14.34 -26.75 -1.87
CA THR A 17 15.02 -26.19 -0.71
C THR A 17 16.16 -25.21 -1.03
N GLU A 18 16.57 -25.13 -2.29
CA GLU A 18 17.69 -24.29 -2.76
C GLU A 18 17.24 -22.88 -3.17
N VAL A 19 15.93 -22.66 -3.33
CA VAL A 19 15.34 -21.34 -3.54
C VAL A 19 15.19 -20.62 -2.20
N LYS A 20 16.34 -20.34 -1.56
CA LYS A 20 16.42 -19.48 -0.38
C LYS A 20 16.60 -18.06 -0.91
N ALA A 21 15.61 -17.19 -0.68
CA ALA A 21 15.80 -15.77 -0.94
C ALA A 21 17.02 -15.30 -0.13
N GLY A 22 18.11 -14.95 -0.83
CA GLY A 22 19.29 -14.41 -0.18
C GLY A 22 18.91 -13.14 0.59
N PRO A 23 19.77 -12.68 1.52
CA PRO A 23 19.50 -11.49 2.34
C PRO A 23 19.07 -10.26 1.51
N LEU A 24 19.60 -10.12 0.29
CA LEU A 24 19.24 -9.05 -0.65
C LEU A 24 17.80 -9.18 -1.18
N GLY A 25 17.33 -10.39 -1.48
CA GLY A 25 15.94 -10.63 -1.90
C GLY A 25 14.94 -10.32 -0.78
N PHE A 26 15.29 -10.66 0.46
CA PHE A 26 14.51 -10.29 1.63
C PHE A 26 14.44 -8.76 1.81
N ALA A 27 15.58 -8.07 1.66
CA ALA A 27 15.62 -6.60 1.76
C ALA A 27 14.75 -5.91 0.70
N LEU A 28 14.78 -6.39 -0.54
CA LEU A 28 13.92 -5.88 -1.62
C LEU A 28 12.44 -6.11 -1.31
N TRP A 29 12.07 -7.27 -0.78
CA TRP A 29 10.68 -7.56 -0.42
C TRP A 29 10.14 -6.61 0.65
N ILE A 30 10.93 -6.36 1.70
CA ILE A 30 10.58 -5.38 2.75
C ILE A 30 10.51 -3.96 2.18
N PHE A 31 11.45 -3.59 1.32
CA PHE A 31 11.45 -2.28 0.67
C PHE A 31 10.16 -2.05 -0.14
N MET A 32 9.67 -3.05 -0.87
CA MET A 32 8.41 -2.95 -1.61
C MET A 32 7.21 -2.70 -0.68
N ILE A 33 7.16 -3.38 0.48
CA ILE A 33 6.10 -3.16 1.47
C ILE A 33 6.15 -1.71 1.98
N ILE A 34 7.34 -1.23 2.36
CA ILE A 34 7.53 0.13 2.86
C ILE A 34 7.10 1.15 1.81
N ALA A 35 7.47 0.94 0.55
CA ALA A 35 7.07 1.82 -0.56
C ALA A 35 5.53 1.91 -0.67
N VAL A 36 4.83 0.77 -0.62
CA VAL A 36 3.36 0.74 -0.65
C VAL A 36 2.74 1.46 0.55
N VAL A 37 3.28 1.25 1.75
CA VAL A 37 2.81 1.93 2.97
C VAL A 37 2.96 3.44 2.87
N ILE A 38 4.10 3.93 2.36
CA ILE A 38 4.35 5.36 2.18
C ILE A 38 3.36 5.97 1.18
N ILE A 39 3.13 5.29 0.06
CA ILE A 39 2.19 5.75 -0.97
C ILE A 39 0.76 5.79 -0.41
N GLY A 40 0.31 4.72 0.25
CA GLY A 40 -1.01 4.64 0.87
C GLY A 40 -1.22 5.73 1.93
N PHE A 41 -0.24 5.95 2.79
CA PHE A 41 -0.28 7.02 3.79
C PHE A 41 -0.37 8.40 3.15
N SER A 42 0.43 8.67 2.11
CA SER A 42 0.40 9.94 1.39
C SER A 42 -0.97 10.20 0.75
N LEU A 43 -1.55 9.20 0.11
CA LEU A 43 -2.88 9.30 -0.51
C LEU A 43 -3.98 9.56 0.52
N VAL A 44 -4.05 8.77 1.59
CA VAL A 44 -5.07 8.94 2.64
C VAL A 44 -4.94 10.32 3.30
N LYS A 45 -3.72 10.78 3.55
CA LYS A 45 -3.47 12.13 4.10
C LYS A 45 -4.00 13.23 3.18
N GLN A 46 -3.84 13.10 1.87
CA GLN A 46 -4.35 14.08 0.90
C GLN A 46 -5.88 14.04 0.81
N LEU A 47 -6.48 12.85 0.77
CA LEU A 47 -7.94 12.70 0.76
C LEU A 47 -8.59 13.31 2.01
N ARG A 48 -8.01 13.06 3.21
CA ARG A 48 -8.50 13.65 4.46
C ARG A 48 -8.42 15.18 4.47
N LYS A 49 -7.36 15.75 3.89
CA LYS A 49 -7.24 17.21 3.76
C LYS A 49 -8.28 17.80 2.82
N ALA A 50 -8.53 17.14 1.69
CA ALA A 50 -9.56 17.57 0.75
C ALA A 50 -10.97 17.51 1.38
N GLN A 51 -11.27 16.44 2.11
CA GLN A 51 -12.52 16.34 2.89
C GLN A 51 -12.64 17.43 3.94
N ALA A 52 -11.57 17.70 4.71
CA ALA A 52 -11.59 18.77 5.71
C ALA A 52 -11.79 20.16 5.10
N ALA A 53 -11.20 20.44 3.94
CA ALA A 53 -11.41 21.69 3.21
C ALA A 53 -12.86 21.80 2.68
N LYS A 54 -13.44 20.68 2.22
CA LYS A 54 -14.85 20.61 1.84
C LYS A 54 -15.78 20.87 3.03
N ASP A 55 -15.57 20.17 4.13
CA ASP A 55 -16.38 20.32 5.36
C ASP A 55 -16.30 21.74 5.93
N ALA A 56 -15.15 22.41 5.75
CA ALA A 56 -14.94 23.79 6.14
C ALA A 56 -15.59 24.82 5.18
N GLY A 57 -16.31 24.37 4.15
CA GLY A 57 -17.01 25.25 3.21
C GLY A 57 -16.09 26.00 2.24
N VAL A 58 -14.81 25.62 2.12
CA VAL A 58 -13.83 26.31 1.26
C VAL A 58 -14.22 26.26 -0.23
N TYR A 59 -15.06 25.29 -0.62
CA TYR A 59 -15.56 25.13 -1.98
C TYR A 59 -16.95 25.77 -2.22
N GLY A 60 -17.49 26.53 -1.26
CA GLY A 60 -18.77 27.22 -1.41
C GLY A 60 -20.01 26.44 -0.97
N ASP A 61 -19.84 25.29 -0.30
CA ASP A 61 -20.90 24.56 0.39
C ASP A 61 -21.10 25.10 1.83
N GLU A 62 -22.32 24.99 2.38
CA GLU A 62 -22.55 25.28 3.81
C GLU A 62 -21.72 24.33 4.70
N PRO A 63 -21.08 24.82 5.78
CA PRO A 63 -20.26 23.99 6.66
C PRO A 63 -21.08 22.84 7.29
N VAL A 64 -20.56 21.62 7.21
CA VAL A 64 -21.22 20.46 7.85
C VAL A 64 -20.76 20.38 9.31
N ASP A 65 -21.69 20.61 10.24
CA ASP A 65 -21.44 20.43 11.67
C ASP A 65 -21.54 18.94 12.05
N ARG A 66 -20.39 18.32 12.36
CA ARG A 66 -20.31 16.90 12.78
C ARG A 66 -20.76 16.66 14.23
N SER A 67 -21.15 17.69 14.99
CA SER A 67 -21.66 17.52 16.35
C SER A 67 -23.09 16.95 16.40
N VAL A 68 -23.88 17.12 15.34
CA VAL A 68 -25.31 16.74 15.32
C VAL A 68 -25.54 15.23 15.17
N THR A 69 -24.57 14.47 14.65
CA THR A 69 -24.79 13.05 14.27
C THR A 69 -24.51 12.05 15.40
N THR A 70 -23.96 12.47 16.55
CA THR A 70 -23.59 11.53 17.63
C THR A 70 -24.74 11.25 18.60
N ASP A 71 -25.76 12.11 18.67
CA ASP A 71 -26.84 11.97 19.66
C ASP A 71 -28.05 11.17 19.14
N ALA A 72 -28.20 10.97 17.83
CA ALA A 72 -29.37 10.30 17.25
C ALA A 72 -29.34 8.76 17.36
N ASP A 73 -28.16 8.14 17.48
CA ASP A 73 -28.00 6.68 17.55
C ASP A 73 -27.95 6.12 19.00
N ALA A 74 -27.92 7.00 20.01
CA ALA A 74 -27.78 6.60 21.41
C ALA A 74 -29.11 6.38 22.15
N ASP A 75 -30.24 6.88 21.61
CA ASP A 75 -31.57 6.81 22.25
C ASP A 75 -32.43 5.63 21.74
N GLU A 76 -31.93 4.83 20.78
CA GLU A 76 -32.67 3.72 20.14
C GLU A 76 -32.20 2.32 20.59
N ARG A 77 -31.49 2.19 21.72
CA ARG A 77 -31.07 0.89 22.30
C ARG A 77 -31.71 0.57 23.64
#